data_AF-A0A8S1IRA1-F1
#
_entry.id   AF-A0A8S1IRA1-F1
#
_cell.length_a   1.000
_cell.length_b   1.000
_cell.length_c   1.000
_cell.angle_alpha   90.00
_cell.angle_beta   90.00
_cell.angle_gamma   90.00
#
_symmetry.space_group_name_H-M   'P 1'
#
loop_
_entity.id
_entity.type
_entity.pdbx_description
1 polymer ?
#
loop_
_entity_poly.entity_id
_entity_poly.type
_entity_poly.pdbx_seq_one_letter_code
_entity_poly.pdbx_strand_id
1 'polypeptide(L)'
;MGDWAPHEGGVHQICQLLAEFQKPGCNQAQIYQQLNTATQNPEFNNYLAYILGSSENLPVEVRQSAGLLLKNNLKGQIGTTKPEYRQYIQ
;
A
#
# COMPACT_ATOMS: atom_id res chain seq x y z
N MET A 1 13.80 -15.91 8.80
CA MET A 1 13.58 -14.57 8.22
C MET A 1 12.79 -14.81 6.95
N GLY A 2 11.51 -14.38 6.93
CA GLY A 2 10.67 -14.58 5.75
C GLY A 2 11.18 -13.69 4.63
N ASP A 3 11.62 -14.31 3.53
CA ASP A 3 12.21 -13.67 2.35
C ASP A 3 11.11 -12.98 1.53
N TRP A 4 10.45 -11.96 2.10
CA TRP A 4 9.48 -11.19 1.34
C TRP A 4 10.24 -10.27 0.38
N ALA A 5 10.14 -10.58 -0.91
CA ALA A 5 10.67 -9.76 -1.98
C ALA A 5 9.51 -9.08 -2.72
N PRO A 6 9.60 -7.77 -3.01
CA PRO A 6 8.59 -7.09 -3.79
C PRO A 6 8.55 -7.68 -5.21
N HIS A 7 7.40 -8.19 -5.63
CA HIS A 7 7.19 -8.58 -7.02
C HIS A 7 6.98 -7.30 -7.85
N GLU A 8 7.80 -7.09 -8.88
CA GLU A 8 7.73 -5.87 -9.71
C GLU A 8 6.34 -5.62 -10.29
N GLY A 9 5.65 -6.67 -10.74
CA GLY A 9 4.28 -6.56 -11.25
C GLY A 9 3.29 -6.06 -10.19
N GLY A 10 3.43 -6.51 -8.94
CA GLY A 10 2.58 -6.07 -7.82
C GLY A 10 2.83 -4.61 -7.46
N VAL A 11 4.11 -4.22 -7.36
CA VAL A 11 4.50 -2.82 -7.11
C VAL A 11 3.95 -1.91 -8.21
N HIS A 12 4.13 -2.30 -9.47
CA HIS A 12 3.67 -1.51 -10.61
C HIS A 12 2.15 -1.37 -10.62
N GLN A 13 1.40 -2.45 -10.37
CA GLN A 13 -0.06 -2.40 -10.31
C GLN A 13 -0.57 -1.46 -9.20
N ILE A 14 0.03 -1.51 -8.01
CA ILE A 14 -0.34 -0.63 -6.90
C ILE A 14 0.00 0.82 -7.23
N CYS A 15 1.16 1.08 -7.82
CA CYS A 15 1.55 2.41 -8.26
C CYS A 15 0.58 2.98 -9.31
N GLN A 16 0.15 2.15 -10.27
CA GLN A 16 -0.84 2.55 -11.28
C GLN A 16 -2.18 2.93 -10.65
N LEU A 17 -2.70 2.12 -9.71
CA LEU A 17 -3.94 2.43 -9.00
C LEU A 17 -3.82 3.73 -8.19
N LEU A 18 -2.72 3.92 -7.47
CA LEU A 18 -2.47 5.12 -6.68
C LEU A 18 -2.31 6.37 -7.55
N ALA A 19 -1.67 6.25 -8.72
CA ALA A 19 -1.56 7.35 -9.68
C ALA A 19 -2.91 7.66 -10.34
N GLU A 20 -3.68 6.63 -10.71
CA GLU A 20 -5.01 6.81 -11.29
C GLU A 20 -5.97 7.48 -10.31
N PHE A 21 -5.89 7.14 -9.02
CA PHE A 21 -6.70 7.75 -7.96
C PHE A 21 -6.52 9.28 -7.88
N GLN A 22 -5.37 9.80 -8.31
CA GLN A 22 -5.05 11.23 -8.28
C GLN A 22 -5.46 11.96 -9.56
N LYS A 23 -5.80 11.24 -10.63
CA LYS A 23 -6.21 11.85 -11.89
C LYS A 23 -7.60 12.47 -11.76
N PRO A 24 -7.81 13.71 -12.24
CA PRO A 24 -9.14 14.29 -12.31
C PRO A 24 -10.02 13.49 -13.28
N GLY A 25 -11.29 13.29 -12.91
CA GLY A 25 -12.25 12.53 -13.73
C GLY A 25 -12.15 11.01 -13.65
N CYS A 26 -11.23 10.47 -12.84
CA CYS A 26 -11.20 9.02 -12.57
C CYS A 26 -12.37 8.61 -11.64
N ASN A 27 -12.76 7.34 -11.72
CA ASN A 27 -13.73 6.76 -10.80
C ASN A 27 -13.06 6.37 -9.48
N GLN A 28 -12.79 7.36 -8.63
CA GLN A 28 -12.13 7.19 -7.33
C GLN A 28 -12.77 6.09 -6.48
N ALA A 29 -14.11 5.95 -6.51
CA ALA A 29 -14.82 4.93 -5.75
C ALA A 29 -14.43 3.51 -6.22
N GLN A 30 -14.36 3.29 -7.53
CA GLN A 30 -13.94 2.01 -8.09
C GLN A 30 -12.49 1.68 -7.76
N ILE A 31 -11.58 2.64 -7.89
CA ILE A 31 -10.15 2.46 -7.60
C ILE A 31 -9.95 2.17 -6.12
N TYR A 32 -10.68 2.88 -5.25
CA TYR A 32 -10.66 2.65 -3.82
C TYR A 32 -11.17 1.24 -3.45
N GLN A 33 -12.22 0.75 -4.11
CA GLN A 33 -12.70 -0.63 -3.91
C GLN A 33 -11.63 -1.66 -4.30
N GLN A 34 -10.91 -1.46 -5.40
CA GLN A 34 -9.80 -2.34 -5.79
C GLN A 34 -8.66 -2.33 -4.76
N LEU A 35 -8.26 -1.14 -4.31
CA LEU A 35 -7.27 -0.98 -3.25
C LEU A 35 -7.74 -1.65 -1.96
N ASN A 36 -9.02 -1.51 -1.61
CA ASN A 36 -9.59 -2.13 -0.41
C ASN A 36 -9.60 -3.66 -0.48
N THR A 37 -9.94 -4.25 -1.63
CA THR A 37 -9.81 -5.70 -1.84
C THR A 37 -8.36 -6.15 -1.69
N ALA A 38 -7.39 -5.36 -2.18
CA ALA A 38 -5.98 -5.66 -2.03
C ALA A 38 -5.53 -5.64 -0.56
N THR A 39 -6.15 -4.80 0.31
CA THR A 39 -5.84 -4.73 1.75
C THR A 39 -6.12 -6.02 2.53
N GLN A 40 -6.94 -6.92 1.99
CA GLN A 40 -7.18 -8.24 2.57
C GLN A 40 -5.95 -9.14 2.48
N ASN A 41 -5.00 -8.84 1.59
CA ASN A 41 -3.73 -9.56 1.50
C ASN A 41 -2.74 -8.99 2.53
N PRO A 42 -2.17 -9.82 3.42
CA PRO A 42 -1.24 -9.35 4.45
C PRO A 42 0.04 -8.76 3.84
N GLU A 43 0.45 -9.22 2.66
CA GLU A 43 1.60 -8.70 1.91
C GLU A 43 1.36 -7.29 1.34
N PHE A 44 0.11 -6.85 1.22
CA PHE A 44 -0.22 -5.54 0.65
C PHE A 44 0.41 -4.39 1.45
N ASN A 45 0.45 -4.51 2.78
CA ASN A 45 1.10 -3.51 3.62
C ASN A 45 2.62 -3.46 3.39
N ASN A 46 3.26 -4.60 3.08
CA ASN A 46 4.68 -4.64 2.73
C ASN A 46 4.94 -3.93 1.41
N TYR A 47 4.06 -4.11 0.41
CA TYR A 47 4.12 -3.36 -0.85
C TYR A 47 4.00 -1.85 -0.63
N LEU A 48 3.06 -1.41 0.21
CA LEU A 48 2.90 0.02 0.52
C LEU A 48 4.12 0.60 1.24
N ALA A 49 4.73 -0.16 2.16
CA ALA A 49 5.95 0.23 2.85
C ALA A 49 7.15 0.33 1.88
N TYR A 50 7.28 -0.65 0.97
CA TYR A 50 8.30 -0.63 -0.08
C TYR A 50 8.14 0.58 -1.01
N ILE A 51 6.91 0.86 -1.46
CA ILE A 51 6.59 2.02 -2.31
C ILE A 51 6.91 3.33 -1.59
N LEU A 52 6.52 3.46 -0.32
CA LEU A 52 6.82 4.63 0.50
C LEU A 52 8.33 4.86 0.65
N GLY A 53 9.12 3.79 0.84
CA GLY A 53 10.57 3.83 0.97
C GLY A 53 11.34 3.95 -0.35
N SER A 54 10.70 3.66 -1.48
CA SER A 54 11.32 3.73 -2.82
C SER A 54 11.44 5.18 -3.29
N SER A 55 12.53 5.84 -2.88
CA SER A 55 12.70 7.29 -2.99
C SER A 55 13.11 7.80 -4.37
N GLU A 56 13.67 6.96 -5.24
CA GLU A 56 14.26 7.41 -6.52
C GLU A 56 13.41 7.13 -7.76
N ASN A 57 12.51 6.14 -7.75
CA ASN A 57 11.83 5.67 -8.97
C ASN A 57 10.34 6.00 -9.07
N LEU A 58 9.71 6.53 -8.01
CA LEU A 58 8.26 6.73 -7.96
C LEU A 58 7.88 8.20 -7.76
N PRO A 59 6.78 8.71 -8.34
CA PRO A 59 6.27 10.04 -8.06
C PRO A 59 6.04 10.27 -6.55
N VAL A 60 6.36 11.47 -6.05
CA VAL A 60 6.16 11.82 -4.62
C VAL A 60 4.70 11.62 -4.19
N GLU A 61 3.78 11.91 -5.10
CA GLU A 61 2.35 11.84 -4.89
C GLU A 61 1.88 10.39 -4.67
N VAL A 62 2.43 9.43 -5.43
CA VAL A 62 2.16 7.98 -5.26
C VAL A 62 2.68 7.50 -3.91
N ARG A 63 3.88 7.95 -3.51
CA ARG A 63 4.48 7.61 -2.22
C ARG A 63 3.64 8.13 -1.05
N GLN A 64 3.14 9.37 -1.16
CA GLN A 64 2.28 9.96 -0.13
C GLN A 64 0.95 9.19 -0.02
N SER A 65 0.29 8.87 -1.14
CA SER A 65 -0.93 8.06 -1.12
C SER A 65 -0.69 6.66 -0.53
N ALA A 66 0.43 6.02 -0.86
CA ALA A 66 0.82 4.74 -0.27
C ALA A 66 0.99 4.84 1.25
N GLY A 67 1.69 5.87 1.74
CA GLY A 67 1.90 6.10 3.17
C GLY A 67 0.60 6.38 3.93
N LEU A 68 -0.32 7.16 3.34
CA LEU A 68 -1.64 7.42 3.93
C LEU A 68 -2.49 6.14 4.00
N LEU A 69 -2.51 5.36 2.92
CA LEU A 69 -3.24 4.09 2.88
C LEU A 69 -2.66 3.09 3.87
N LEU A 70 -1.33 2.98 3.97
CA LEU A 70 -0.64 2.14 4.94
C LEU A 70 -1.02 2.53 6.37
N LYS A 71 -0.96 3.83 6.69
CA LYS A 71 -1.36 4.35 8.00
C LYS A 71 -2.82 4.02 8.32
N ASN A 72 -3.72 4.17 7.35
CA ASN A 72 -5.14 3.83 7.53
C ASN A 72 -5.36 2.34 7.72
N ASN A 73 -4.66 1.48 6.96
CA ASN A 73 -4.73 0.03 7.11
C ASN A 73 -4.24 -0.39 8.50
N LEU A 74 -3.10 0.14 8.96
CA LEU A 74 -2.55 -0.16 10.28
C LEU A 74 -3.47 0.34 11.39
N LYS A 75 -4.06 1.53 11.25
CA LYS A 75 -5.00 2.10 12.24
C LYS A 75 -6.33 1.33 12.30
N GLY A 76 -6.85 0.90 11.15
CA GLY A 76 -8.07 0.11 11.05
C GLY A 76 -7.90 -1.34 11.50
N GLN A 77 -6.70 -1.91 11.32
CA GLN A 77 -6.38 -3.26 11.78
C GLN A 77 -5.74 -3.30 13.19
N ILE A 78 -5.35 -2.18 13.80
CA ILE A 78 -4.69 -2.16 15.13
C ILE A 78 -5.49 -2.86 16.25
N GLY A 79 -6.82 -2.96 16.09
CA GLY A 79 -7.71 -3.72 16.99
C GLY A 79 -7.83 -5.22 16.69
N THR A 80 -7.43 -5.70 15.50
CA THR A 80 -7.61 -7.09 15.03
C THR A 80 -6.30 -7.76 14.57
N THR A 81 -5.21 -7.01 14.40
CA THR A 81 -3.89 -7.54 13.99
C THR A 81 -3.28 -8.37 15.11
N LYS A 82 -3.01 -9.64 14.80
CA LYS A 82 -2.27 -10.57 15.68
C LYS A 82 -0.91 -9.97 16.09
N PRO A 83 -0.47 -10.17 17.35
CA PRO A 83 0.71 -9.54 17.92
C PRO A 83 2.03 -9.80 17.15
N GLU A 84 2.09 -10.86 16.35
CA GLU A 84 3.27 -11.29 15.57
C GLU A 84 3.73 -10.28 14.51
N TYR A 85 2.83 -9.42 14.00
CA TYR A 85 3.17 -8.42 12.97
C TYR A 85 3.61 -7.06 13.53
N ARG A 86 3.63 -6.89 14.86
CA ARG A 86 4.08 -5.64 15.51
C ARG A 86 5.60 -5.49 15.54
N GLN A 87 6.36 -6.55 15.26
CA GLN A 87 7.82 -6.54 15.39
C GLN A 87 8.59 -5.83 14.27
N TYR A 88 7.95 -5.53 13.14
CA TYR A 88 8.60 -4.85 12.01
C TYR A 88 8.32 -3.35 11.94
N ILE A 89 7.64 -2.81 12.96
CA ILE A 89 7.37 -1.38 13.13
C ILE A 89 8.12 -0.92 14.38
N GLN A 90 9.44 -0.81 14.28
CA GLN A 90 10.27 -0.04 15.21
C GLN A 90 11.14 0.93 14.41
#